data_AF-A0A497N3F0-F1
#
_entry.id   AF-A0A497N3F0-F1
#
_cell.length_a   1.000
_cell.length_b   1.000
_cell.length_c   1.000
_cell.angle_alpha   90.00
_cell.angle_beta   90.00
_cell.angle_gamma   90.00
#
_symmetry.space_group_name_H-M   'P 1'
#
loop_
_entity.id
_entity.type
_entity.pdbx_description
1 polymer ?
#
loop_
_entity_poly.entity_id
_entity_poly.type
_entity_poly.pdbx_seq_one_letter_code
_entity_poly.pdbx_strand_id
1 'polypeptide(L)'
;MISTDPWVWLSALLTLCSFSLLYGDNPFFRFAQYTYTATVVAHSVVTGVPTMRDRFMPLFTGQKPLMVVPFILGIMACFIVYRKYAWVASFPYALFIGVGTGLSVRAMVATDIVGNLKAVIREAGDIVVGPMPSRLGNLVRVIFIITTMIYLFFTLFHKGPLSKPFRYLMTFGKYCFLAYMGISVGNAIMQISGLCTSAINRLIRTWLGL
;
A
#
# COMPACT_ATOMS: atom_id res chain seq x y z
N MET A 1 22.15 -7.67 27.69
CA MET A 1 21.85 -8.95 28.38
C MET A 1 20.99 -9.76 27.43
N ILE A 2 21.32 -11.02 27.17
CA ILE A 2 20.52 -11.86 26.25
C ILE A 2 19.07 -11.93 26.74
N SER A 3 18.11 -11.77 25.82
CA SER A 3 16.69 -11.82 26.18
C SER A 3 16.28 -13.22 26.65
N THR A 4 15.50 -13.28 27.72
CA THR A 4 14.97 -14.51 28.32
C THR A 4 13.62 -14.94 27.74
N ASP A 5 13.02 -14.13 26.86
CA ASP A 5 11.68 -14.37 26.34
C ASP A 5 11.68 -15.40 25.19
N PRO A 6 10.93 -16.51 25.30
CA PRO A 6 10.88 -17.55 24.25
C PRO A 6 10.40 -17.01 22.89
N TRP A 7 9.53 -15.99 22.91
CA TRP A 7 9.03 -15.33 21.71
C TRP A 7 10.10 -14.53 20.97
N VAL A 8 11.03 -13.91 21.71
CA VAL A 8 12.14 -13.17 21.11
C VAL A 8 13.10 -14.14 20.42
N TRP A 9 13.39 -15.28 21.07
CA TRP A 9 14.17 -16.36 20.48
C TRP A 9 13.55 -16.93 19.20
N LEU A 10 12.25 -17.24 19.23
CA LEU A 10 11.53 -17.70 18.04
C LEU A 10 11.61 -16.66 16.91
N SER A 11 11.38 -15.38 17.22
CA SER A 11 11.42 -14.30 16.24
C SER A 11 12.83 -14.11 15.64
N ALA A 12 13.89 -14.26 16.44
CA ALA A 12 15.27 -14.15 16.02
C ALA A 12 15.65 -15.31 15.09
N LEU A 13 15.29 -16.55 15.47
CA LEU A 13 15.52 -17.73 14.64
C LEU A 13 14.81 -17.64 13.28
N LEU A 14 13.54 -17.24 13.25
CA LEU A 14 12.82 -17.04 11.98
C LEU A 14 13.47 -15.95 11.13
N THR A 15 13.96 -14.87 11.76
CA THR A 15 14.66 -13.79 11.05
C THR A 15 15.98 -14.28 10.44
N LEU A 16 16.75 -15.11 11.16
CA LEU A 16 17.96 -15.75 10.62
C LEU A 16 17.65 -16.70 9.47
N CYS A 17 16.59 -17.52 9.60
CA CYS A 17 16.14 -18.41 8.52
C CYS A 17 15.73 -17.62 7.27
N SER A 18 15.12 -16.44 7.42
CA SER A 18 14.82 -15.54 6.29
C SER A 18 16.08 -14.93 5.67
N PHE A 19 17.07 -14.53 6.47
CA PHE A 19 18.36 -14.03 5.96
C PHE A 19 19.18 -15.09 5.23
N SER A 20 18.92 -16.39 5.47
CA SER A 20 19.54 -17.47 4.69
C SER A 20 19.25 -17.38 3.18
N LEU A 21 18.22 -16.63 2.76
CA LEU A 21 17.97 -16.36 1.33
C LEU A 21 19.17 -15.72 0.63
N LEU A 22 19.96 -14.89 1.34
CA LEU A 22 21.15 -14.26 0.74
C LEU A 22 22.21 -15.27 0.29
N TYR A 23 22.23 -16.45 0.90
CA TYR A 23 23.15 -17.54 0.57
C TYR A 23 22.57 -18.54 -0.44
N GLY A 24 21.35 -18.32 -0.91
CA GLY A 24 20.65 -19.21 -1.84
C GLY A 24 19.44 -19.93 -1.23
N ASP A 25 18.88 -20.86 -1.99
CA ASP A 25 17.64 -21.56 -1.68
C ASP A 25 17.90 -22.76 -0.74
N ASN A 26 18.04 -22.47 0.56
CA ASN A 26 18.33 -23.47 1.60
C ASN A 26 17.05 -24.03 2.25
N PRO A 27 17.08 -25.28 2.79
CA PRO A 27 15.92 -25.87 3.47
C PRO A 27 15.43 -25.03 4.68
N PHE A 28 16.34 -24.32 5.35
CA PHE A 28 15.99 -23.38 6.43
C PHE A 28 15.14 -22.21 5.95
N PHE A 29 15.45 -21.66 4.77
CA PHE A 29 14.64 -20.60 4.16
C PHE A 29 13.24 -21.12 3.79
N ARG A 30 13.16 -22.30 3.17
CA ARG A 30 11.87 -22.93 2.83
C ARG A 30 11.00 -23.18 4.06
N PHE A 31 11.58 -23.63 5.18
CA PHE A 31 10.85 -23.79 6.44
C PHE A 31 10.24 -22.46 6.93
N ALA A 32 11.01 -21.37 6.92
CA ALA A 32 10.51 -20.06 7.29
C ALA A 32 9.41 -19.58 6.34
N GLN A 33 9.56 -19.81 5.04
CA GLN A 33 8.56 -19.45 4.03
C GLN A 33 7.23 -20.20 4.22
N TYR A 34 7.28 -21.52 4.46
CA TYR A 34 6.08 -22.32 4.73
C TYR A 34 5.41 -21.89 6.03
N THR A 35 6.18 -21.65 7.09
CA THR A 35 5.65 -21.19 8.38
C THR A 35 4.99 -19.82 8.25
N TYR A 36 5.60 -18.89 7.53
CA TYR A 36 5.01 -17.57 7.25
C TYR A 36 3.70 -17.70 6.47
N THR A 37 3.70 -18.47 5.39
CA THR A 37 2.52 -18.66 4.54
C THR A 37 1.39 -19.34 5.31
N ALA A 38 1.70 -20.36 6.11
CA ALA A 38 0.74 -21.04 6.97
C ALA A 38 0.15 -20.08 8.02
N THR A 39 0.96 -19.22 8.63
CA THR A 39 0.50 -18.23 9.62
C THR A 39 -0.43 -17.20 8.99
N VAL A 40 -0.10 -16.71 7.79
CA VAL A 40 -0.97 -15.77 7.04
C VAL A 40 -2.31 -16.41 6.70
N VAL A 41 -2.30 -17.67 6.24
CA VAL A 41 -3.54 -18.42 5.95
C VAL A 41 -4.35 -18.64 7.22
N ALA A 42 -3.72 -19.09 8.31
CA ALA A 42 -4.38 -19.29 9.60
C ALA A 42 -4.98 -17.99 10.14
N HIS A 43 -4.24 -16.88 10.09
CA HIS A 43 -4.73 -15.56 10.51
C HIS A 43 -5.93 -15.09 9.67
N SER A 44 -5.90 -15.32 8.35
CA SER A 44 -7.01 -14.98 7.46
C SER A 44 -8.26 -15.81 7.78
N VAL A 45 -8.10 -17.08 8.13
CA VAL A 45 -9.22 -17.94 8.57
C VAL A 45 -9.79 -17.43 9.90
N VAL A 46 -8.94 -17.15 10.90
CA VAL A 46 -9.39 -16.69 12.23
C VAL A 46 -10.10 -15.34 12.17
N THR A 47 -9.60 -14.39 11.38
CA THR A 47 -10.27 -13.08 11.19
C THR A 47 -11.53 -13.18 10.34
N GLY A 48 -11.63 -14.22 9.50
CA GLY A 48 -12.84 -14.56 8.75
C GLY A 48 -14.01 -15.01 9.63
N VAL A 49 -13.77 -15.78 10.69
CA VAL A 49 -14.83 -16.32 11.57
C VAL A 49 -15.70 -15.24 12.24
N PRO A 50 -15.17 -14.21 12.93
CA PRO A 50 -15.99 -13.16 13.51
C PRO A 50 -16.66 -12.31 12.44
N THR A 51 -15.99 -12.07 11.31
CA THR A 51 -16.58 -11.35 10.16
C THR A 51 -17.79 -12.10 9.60
N MET A 52 -17.73 -13.43 9.55
CA MET A 52 -18.87 -14.27 9.21
C MET A 52 -19.95 -14.17 10.28
N ARG A 53 -19.61 -14.34 11.57
CA ARG A 53 -20.56 -14.25 12.68
C ARG A 53 -21.32 -12.92 12.69
N ASP A 54 -20.63 -11.80 12.60
CA ASP A 54 -21.23 -10.47 12.72
C ASP A 54 -22.07 -10.09 11.50
N ARG A 55 -21.79 -10.70 10.33
CA ARG A 55 -22.61 -10.55 9.11
C ARG A 55 -23.78 -11.53 9.06
N PHE A 56 -23.68 -12.70 9.71
CA PHE A 56 -24.72 -13.73 9.73
C PHE A 56 -25.70 -13.62 10.90
N MET A 57 -25.28 -13.10 12.06
CA MET A 57 -26.15 -12.88 13.22
C MET A 57 -27.36 -11.96 12.94
N PRO A 58 -27.24 -10.83 12.21
CA PRO A 58 -28.40 -9.95 11.94
C PRO A 58 -29.45 -10.54 10.98
N LEU A 59 -29.16 -11.66 10.30
CA LEU A 59 -30.13 -12.39 9.49
C LEU A 59 -31.16 -13.13 10.36
N PHE A 60 -30.75 -13.64 11.51
CA PHE A 60 -31.63 -14.35 12.44
C PHE A 60 -32.45 -13.41 13.34
N THR A 61 -31.98 -12.17 13.55
CA THR A 61 -32.65 -11.16 14.38
C THR A 61 -33.64 -10.26 13.58
N GLY A 62 -33.78 -10.47 12.28
CA GLY A 62 -34.85 -9.86 11.46
C GLY A 62 -34.70 -8.37 11.13
N GLN A 63 -33.57 -7.71 11.44
CA GLN A 63 -33.46 -6.26 11.27
C GLN A 63 -33.09 -5.80 9.84
N LYS A 64 -32.59 -6.68 8.95
CA LYS A 64 -32.24 -6.33 7.56
C LYS A 64 -32.40 -7.51 6.57
N PRO A 65 -33.53 -7.64 5.85
CA PRO A 65 -33.75 -8.71 4.87
C PRO A 65 -32.84 -8.63 3.62
N LEU A 66 -32.12 -7.51 3.43
CA LEU A 66 -31.19 -7.33 2.32
C LEU A 66 -29.90 -8.19 2.42
N MET A 67 -29.63 -8.81 3.58
CA MET A 67 -28.42 -9.62 3.83
C MET A 67 -28.55 -11.08 3.36
N VAL A 68 -29.68 -11.48 2.77
CA VAL A 68 -29.88 -12.83 2.23
C VAL A 68 -28.95 -13.11 1.04
N VAL A 69 -28.67 -12.08 0.24
CA VAL A 69 -27.77 -12.17 -0.92
C VAL A 69 -26.33 -12.57 -0.51
N PRO A 70 -25.69 -11.91 0.49
CA PRO A 70 -24.42 -12.38 1.06
C PRO A 70 -24.43 -13.82 1.60
N PHE A 71 -25.55 -14.30 2.14
CA PHE A 71 -25.69 -15.65 2.68
C PHE A 71 -25.68 -16.72 1.58
N ILE A 72 -26.45 -16.49 0.52
CA ILE A 72 -26.46 -17.37 -0.66
C ILE A 72 -25.08 -17.38 -1.32
N LEU A 73 -24.46 -16.21 -1.48
CA LEU A 73 -23.10 -16.09 -2.03
C LEU A 73 -22.04 -16.77 -1.15
N GLY A 74 -22.19 -16.73 0.17
CA GLY A 74 -21.31 -17.42 1.11
C GLY A 74 -21.40 -18.94 0.99
N ILE A 75 -22.61 -19.49 0.89
CA ILE A 75 -22.83 -20.93 0.66
C ILE A 75 -22.28 -21.34 -0.71
N MET A 76 -22.50 -20.52 -1.74
CA MET A 76 -21.94 -20.74 -3.09
C MET A 76 -20.40 -20.78 -3.08
N ALA A 77 -19.75 -19.96 -2.26
CA ALA A 77 -18.29 -19.93 -2.14
C ALA A 77 -17.73 -21.21 -1.48
N CYS A 78 -18.45 -21.83 -0.53
CA CYS A 78 -18.03 -23.08 0.11
C CYS A 78 -17.93 -24.26 -0.88
N PHE A 79 -18.60 -24.20 -2.03
CA PHE A 79 -18.50 -25.24 -3.07
C PHE A 79 -17.15 -25.25 -3.82
N ILE A 80 -16.24 -24.30 -3.55
CA ILE A 80 -14.88 -24.33 -4.11
C ILE A 80 -14.10 -25.60 -3.74
N VAL A 81 -14.42 -26.23 -2.60
CA VAL A 81 -13.78 -27.47 -2.13
C VAL A 81 -14.07 -28.65 -3.06
N TYR A 82 -15.22 -28.65 -3.75
CA TYR A 82 -15.61 -29.73 -4.64
C TYR A 82 -15.32 -29.35 -6.10
N ARG A 83 -14.31 -29.98 -6.71
CA ARG A 83 -13.92 -29.77 -8.11
C ARG A 83 -15.09 -29.83 -9.11
N LYS A 84 -16.12 -30.63 -8.82
CA LYS A 84 -17.32 -30.79 -9.68
C LYS A 84 -18.27 -29.58 -9.65
N TYR A 85 -18.33 -28.84 -8.54
CA TYR A 85 -19.23 -27.68 -8.35
C TYR A 85 -18.50 -26.34 -8.23
N ALA A 86 -17.18 -26.32 -8.48
CA ALA A 86 -16.35 -25.13 -8.38
C ALA A 86 -16.85 -23.95 -9.25
N TRP A 87 -17.58 -24.22 -10.34
CA TRP A 87 -18.18 -23.17 -11.18
C TRP A 87 -19.23 -22.31 -10.44
N VAL A 88 -19.92 -22.88 -9.45
CA VAL A 88 -20.90 -22.15 -8.63
C VAL A 88 -20.20 -21.11 -7.75
N ALA A 89 -18.95 -21.38 -7.34
CA ALA A 89 -18.15 -20.43 -6.57
C ALA A 89 -17.67 -19.24 -7.43
N SER A 90 -17.68 -19.32 -8.78
CA SER A 90 -17.27 -18.22 -9.65
C SER A 90 -18.15 -16.97 -9.49
N PHE A 91 -19.45 -17.12 -9.22
CA PHE A 91 -20.37 -15.99 -9.03
C PHE A 91 -20.02 -15.12 -7.80
N PRO A 92 -19.83 -15.68 -6.59
CA PRO A 92 -19.40 -14.89 -5.45
C PRO A 92 -18.02 -14.29 -5.67
N TYR A 93 -17.05 -15.01 -6.27
CA TYR A 93 -15.74 -14.42 -6.55
C TYR A 93 -15.80 -13.25 -7.53
N ALA A 94 -16.63 -13.33 -8.58
CA ALA A 94 -16.85 -12.21 -9.52
C ALA A 94 -17.45 -10.98 -8.81
N LEU A 95 -18.43 -11.20 -7.91
CA LEU A 95 -19.01 -10.13 -7.09
C LEU A 95 -17.99 -9.52 -6.11
N PHE A 96 -17.18 -10.35 -5.45
CA PHE A 96 -16.11 -9.88 -4.56
C PHE A 96 -15.09 -9.03 -5.31
N ILE A 97 -14.65 -9.46 -6.49
CA ILE A 97 -13.71 -8.71 -7.33
C ILE A 97 -14.37 -7.42 -7.83
N GLY A 98 -15.64 -7.46 -8.25
CA GLY A 98 -16.38 -6.28 -8.70
C GLY A 98 -16.54 -5.22 -7.61
N VAL A 99 -16.98 -5.62 -6.40
CA VAL A 99 -17.10 -4.72 -5.25
C VAL A 99 -15.72 -4.21 -4.81
N GLY A 100 -14.72 -5.09 -4.73
CA GLY A 100 -13.35 -4.74 -4.35
C GLY A 100 -12.74 -3.72 -5.30
N THR A 101 -12.90 -3.93 -6.60
CA THR A 101 -12.42 -3.02 -7.65
C THR A 101 -13.19 -1.70 -7.60
N GLY A 102 -14.52 -1.73 -7.49
CA GLY A 102 -15.35 -0.52 -7.40
C GLY A 102 -15.05 0.33 -6.15
N LEU A 103 -14.76 -0.31 -5.01
CA LEU A 103 -14.34 0.39 -3.81
C LEU A 103 -12.93 0.98 -3.96
N SER A 104 -12.00 0.21 -4.53
CA SER A 104 -10.62 0.64 -4.74
C SER A 104 -10.53 1.80 -5.73
N VAL A 105 -11.28 1.77 -6.84
CA VAL A 105 -11.36 2.87 -7.82
C VAL A 105 -11.93 4.13 -7.17
N ARG A 106 -13.01 4.01 -6.39
CA ARG A 106 -13.57 5.16 -5.67
C ARG A 106 -12.59 5.73 -4.65
N ALA A 107 -11.91 4.87 -3.90
CA ALA A 107 -10.90 5.27 -2.94
C ALA A 107 -9.75 6.00 -3.66
N MET A 108 -9.19 5.40 -4.71
CA MET A 108 -8.12 5.98 -5.53
C MET A 108 -8.51 7.36 -6.09
N VAL A 109 -9.73 7.53 -6.61
CA VAL A 109 -10.19 8.85 -7.08
C VAL A 109 -10.31 9.84 -5.92
N ALA A 110 -10.89 9.42 -4.79
CA ALA A 110 -11.09 10.30 -3.64
C ALA A 110 -9.78 10.70 -2.96
N THR A 111 -8.83 9.76 -2.79
CA THR A 111 -7.55 9.99 -2.11
C THR A 111 -6.54 10.61 -3.06
N ASP A 112 -6.36 10.01 -4.23
CA ASP A 112 -5.22 10.32 -5.09
C ASP A 112 -5.52 11.47 -6.05
N ILE A 113 -6.77 11.66 -6.46
CA ILE A 113 -7.15 12.79 -7.31
C ILE A 113 -7.66 13.94 -6.45
N VAL A 114 -8.76 13.72 -5.71
CA VAL A 114 -9.41 14.80 -4.94
C VAL A 114 -8.56 15.19 -3.73
N GLY A 115 -7.97 14.21 -3.02
CA GLY A 115 -7.13 14.46 -1.85
C GLY A 115 -5.86 15.24 -2.23
N ASN A 116 -5.13 14.81 -3.26
CA ASN A 116 -3.95 15.54 -3.72
C ASN A 116 -4.30 16.93 -4.26
N LEU A 117 -5.41 17.10 -4.99
CA LEU A 117 -5.84 18.42 -5.45
C LEU A 117 -6.16 19.37 -4.28
N LYS A 118 -6.91 18.89 -3.27
CA LYS A 118 -7.19 19.65 -2.04
C LYS A 118 -5.91 20.00 -1.29
N ALA A 119 -4.94 19.10 -1.25
CA ALA A 119 -3.64 19.36 -0.62
C ALA A 119 -2.91 20.50 -1.32
N VAL A 120 -2.84 20.49 -2.66
CA VAL A 120 -2.21 21.57 -3.44
C VAL A 120 -2.93 22.92 -3.24
N ILE A 121 -4.27 22.92 -3.24
CA ILE A 121 -5.05 24.14 -3.01
C ILE A 121 -4.82 24.68 -1.60
N ARG A 122 -4.80 23.81 -0.59
CA ARG A 122 -4.50 24.21 0.80
C ARG A 122 -3.08 24.77 0.92
N GLU A 123 -2.10 24.09 0.33
CA GLU A 123 -0.71 24.54 0.33
C GLU A 123 -0.53 25.90 -0.36
N ALA A 124 -1.29 26.17 -1.42
CA ALA A 124 -1.34 27.47 -2.06
C ALA A 124 -1.99 28.57 -1.18
N GLY A 125 -3.03 28.22 -0.41
CA GLY A 125 -3.66 29.14 0.55
C GLY A 125 -2.76 29.45 1.76
N ASP A 126 -2.01 28.47 2.24
CA ASP A 126 -1.11 28.60 3.39
C ASP A 126 0.13 29.47 3.12
N ILE A 127 0.40 29.83 1.85
CA ILE A 127 1.45 30.79 1.45
C ILE A 127 1.22 32.16 2.12
N VAL A 128 -0.04 32.52 2.36
CA VAL A 128 -0.43 33.85 2.86
C VAL A 128 -0.44 33.92 4.40
N VAL A 129 -0.61 32.80 5.11
CA VAL A 129 -0.92 32.81 6.56
C VAL A 129 0.11 32.09 7.45
N GLY A 130 0.88 31.10 6.95
CA GLY A 130 1.75 30.25 7.80
C GLY A 130 3.01 30.93 8.40
N PRO A 131 3.81 30.24 9.25
CA PRO A 131 5.11 30.76 9.73
C PRO A 131 6.17 30.88 8.60
N MET A 132 7.13 31.81 8.73
CA MET A 132 8.09 32.20 7.69
C MET A 132 8.82 31.02 6.97
N PRO A 133 9.28 29.96 7.67
CA PRO A 133 9.93 28.81 7.02
C PRO A 133 8.95 27.97 6.17
N SER A 134 7.69 27.86 6.60
CA SER A 134 6.64 27.10 5.93
C SER A 134 6.13 27.82 4.68
N ARG A 135 6.16 29.16 4.65
CA ARG A 135 5.76 29.97 3.49
C ARG A 135 6.65 29.74 2.28
N LEU A 136 7.97 29.73 2.49
CA LEU A 136 8.95 29.49 1.41
C LEU A 136 8.85 28.06 0.88
N GLY A 137 8.71 27.07 1.76
CA GLY A 137 8.53 25.68 1.36
C GLY A 137 7.27 25.45 0.52
N ASN A 138 6.14 26.04 0.94
CA ASN A 138 4.87 25.92 0.22
C ASN A 138 4.91 26.65 -1.14
N LEU A 139 5.54 27.83 -1.20
CA LEU A 139 5.70 28.59 -2.44
C LEU A 139 6.57 27.84 -3.46
N VAL A 140 7.70 27.28 -3.03
CA VAL A 140 8.57 26.47 -3.89
C VAL A 140 7.81 25.25 -4.42
N ARG A 141 7.03 24.57 -3.57
CA ARG A 141 6.24 23.40 -3.97
C ARG A 141 5.18 23.74 -5.02
N VAL A 142 4.43 24.83 -4.85
CA VAL A 142 3.45 25.28 -5.84
C VAL A 142 4.11 25.63 -7.18
N ILE A 143 5.26 26.32 -7.16
CA ILE A 143 6.03 26.62 -8.38
C ILE A 143 6.49 25.32 -9.08
N PHE A 144 6.96 24.34 -8.31
CA PHE A 144 7.41 23.05 -8.85
C PHE A 144 6.26 22.30 -9.52
N ILE A 145 5.06 22.31 -8.91
CA ILE A 145 3.87 21.68 -9.47
C ILE A 145 3.48 22.37 -10.77
N ILE A 146 3.35 23.71 -10.79
CA ILE A 146 2.95 24.47 -11.99
C ILE A 146 3.95 24.23 -13.12
N THR A 147 5.25 24.33 -12.83
CA THR A 147 6.30 24.13 -13.84
C THR A 147 6.29 22.69 -14.38
N THR A 148 6.08 21.70 -13.52
CA THR A 148 5.99 20.29 -13.92
C THR A 148 4.72 20.00 -14.73
N MET A 149 3.59 20.61 -14.39
CA MET A 149 2.37 20.52 -15.19
C MET A 149 2.56 21.16 -16.57
N ILE A 150 3.22 22.32 -16.64
CA ILE A 150 3.57 22.95 -17.92
C ILE A 150 4.46 22.00 -18.74
N TYR A 151 5.46 21.37 -18.13
CA TYR A 151 6.27 20.36 -18.81
C TYR A 151 5.44 19.18 -19.34
N LEU A 152 4.62 18.53 -18.51
CA LEU A 152 3.85 17.34 -18.91
C LEU A 152 2.78 17.61 -19.97
N PHE A 153 2.05 18.74 -19.87
CA PHE A 153 0.99 19.08 -20.82
C PHE A 153 1.52 19.66 -22.14
N PHE A 154 2.58 20.48 -22.13
CA PHE A 154 3.07 21.19 -23.33
C PHE A 154 4.17 20.46 -24.10
N THR A 155 4.62 19.28 -23.66
CA THR A 155 5.58 18.45 -24.44
C THR A 155 5.00 18.03 -25.82
N LEU A 156 3.68 18.11 -26.01
CA LEU A 156 3.02 17.72 -27.27
C LEU A 156 2.92 18.82 -28.34
N PHE A 157 3.19 20.10 -28.05
CA PHE A 157 2.99 21.19 -29.03
C PHE A 157 3.97 22.35 -28.85
N HIS A 158 5.11 22.38 -29.56
CA HIS A 158 5.83 23.65 -29.78
C HIS A 158 6.67 23.65 -31.08
N LYS A 159 6.08 24.16 -32.17
CA LYS A 159 6.80 24.84 -33.26
C LYS A 159 6.27 26.28 -33.34
N GLY A 160 6.88 27.22 -32.61
CA GLY A 160 6.47 28.63 -32.60
C GLY A 160 7.50 29.59 -31.95
N PRO A 161 7.40 30.92 -32.19
CA PRO A 161 8.41 31.94 -31.81
C PRO A 161 8.48 32.31 -30.31
N LEU A 162 7.48 31.93 -29.49
CA LEU A 162 7.56 32.00 -28.01
C LEU A 162 8.38 30.85 -27.39
N SER A 163 9.04 30.03 -28.21
CA SER A 163 9.73 28.80 -27.78
C SER A 163 10.91 29.00 -26.84
N LYS A 164 11.61 30.14 -26.86
CA LYS A 164 12.83 30.32 -26.04
C LYS A 164 12.55 30.39 -24.52
N PRO A 165 11.69 31.29 -24.00
CA PRO A 165 11.39 31.34 -22.57
C PRO A 165 10.63 30.09 -22.10
N PHE A 166 9.70 29.57 -22.92
CA PHE A 166 8.96 28.34 -22.63
C PHE A 166 9.88 27.12 -22.55
N ARG A 167 10.95 27.05 -23.36
CA ARG A 167 11.96 25.98 -23.29
C ARG A 167 12.74 25.99 -21.98
N TYR A 168 13.08 27.15 -21.43
CA TYR A 168 13.74 27.23 -20.11
C TYR A 168 12.82 26.76 -18.99
N LEU A 169 11.56 27.20 -18.99
CA LEU A 169 10.58 26.77 -17.99
C LEU A 169 10.31 25.25 -18.09
N MET A 170 10.19 24.70 -19.29
CA MET A 170 10.06 23.25 -19.50
C MET A 170 11.31 22.47 -19.07
N THR A 171 12.50 23.01 -19.31
CA THR A 171 13.75 22.37 -18.87
C THR A 171 13.83 22.33 -17.35
N PHE A 172 13.44 23.41 -16.67
CA PHE A 172 13.32 23.44 -15.21
C PHE A 172 12.26 22.45 -14.70
N GLY A 173 11.08 22.40 -15.34
CA GLY A 173 10.01 21.44 -15.00
C GLY A 173 10.42 19.99 -15.16
N LYS A 174 11.21 19.67 -16.20
CA LYS A 174 11.81 18.34 -16.39
C LYS A 174 12.72 17.96 -15.22
N TYR A 175 13.57 18.88 -14.75
CA TYR A 175 14.45 18.60 -13.61
C TYR A 175 13.65 18.42 -12.31
N CYS A 176 12.61 19.24 -12.07
CA CYS A 176 11.71 19.06 -10.93
C CYS A 176 10.99 17.69 -10.97
N PHE A 177 10.53 17.27 -12.15
CA PHE A 177 9.90 15.96 -12.34
C PHE A 177 10.87 14.81 -12.06
N LEU A 178 12.10 14.89 -12.60
CA LEU A 178 13.14 13.88 -12.35
C LEU A 178 13.53 13.81 -10.88
N ALA A 179 13.64 14.96 -10.20
CA ALA A 179 13.89 15.02 -8.76
C ALA A 179 12.76 14.35 -7.96
N TYR A 180 11.49 14.62 -8.29
CA TYR A 180 10.34 14.00 -7.63
C TYR A 180 10.28 12.48 -7.83
N MET A 181 10.52 12.00 -9.06
CA MET A 181 10.64 10.57 -9.33
C MET A 181 11.80 9.94 -8.55
N GLY A 182 12.93 10.64 -8.44
CA GLY A 182 14.06 10.23 -7.61
C GLY A 182 13.70 10.10 -6.13
N ILE A 183 12.96 11.06 -5.57
CA ILE A 183 12.47 11.00 -4.19
C ILE A 183 11.50 9.83 -4.00
N SER A 184 10.60 9.59 -4.96
CA SER A 184 9.65 8.46 -4.91
C SER A 184 10.38 7.11 -4.86
N VAL A 185 11.37 6.91 -5.73
CA VAL A 185 12.22 5.71 -5.72
C VAL A 185 13.04 5.64 -4.42
N GLY A 186 13.58 6.77 -3.94
CA GLY A 186 14.29 6.85 -2.67
C GLY A 186 13.43 6.43 -1.47
N ASN A 187 12.16 6.84 -1.43
CA ASN A 187 11.20 6.43 -0.41
C ASN A 187 10.90 4.92 -0.48
N ALA A 188 10.83 4.34 -1.67
CA ALA A 188 10.67 2.88 -1.83
C ALA A 188 11.90 2.12 -1.29
N ILE A 189 13.11 2.58 -1.61
CA ILE A 189 14.35 2.00 -1.08
C ILE A 189 14.42 2.14 0.44
N MET A 190 14.03 3.30 0.98
CA MET A 190 14.00 3.56 2.43
C MET A 190 13.05 2.61 3.17
N GLN A 191 11.92 2.24 2.58
CA GLN A 191 11.03 1.25 3.17
C GLN A 191 11.71 -0.13 3.27
N ILE A 192 12.41 -0.55 2.22
CA ILE A 192 13.12 -1.83 2.21
C ILE A 192 14.28 -1.81 3.22
N SER A 193 15.10 -0.75 3.23
CA SER A 193 16.21 -0.64 4.19
C SER A 193 15.71 -0.50 5.63
N GLY A 194 14.56 0.11 5.85
CA GLY A 194 13.88 0.19 7.14
C GLY A 194 13.44 -1.18 7.66
N LEU A 195 12.92 -2.05 6.78
CA LEU A 195 12.59 -3.44 7.12
C LEU A 195 13.86 -4.23 7.47
N CYS A 196 14.93 -4.08 6.70
CA CYS A 196 16.23 -4.71 7.00
C CYS A 196 16.79 -4.23 8.34
N THR A 197 16.76 -2.93 8.59
CA THR A 197 17.21 -2.32 9.86
C THR A 197 16.38 -2.83 11.03
N SER A 198 15.06 -2.94 10.86
CA SER A 198 14.17 -3.49 11.88
C SER A 198 14.48 -4.96 12.18
N ALA A 199 14.81 -5.76 11.16
CA ALA A 199 15.23 -7.15 11.33
C ALA A 199 16.58 -7.25 12.06
N ILE A 200 17.57 -6.44 11.69
CA ILE A 200 18.88 -6.38 12.37
C ILE A 200 18.74 -5.91 13.81
N ASN A 201 17.93 -4.87 14.05
CA ASN A 201 17.64 -4.34 15.38
C ASN A 201 17.02 -5.42 16.29
N ARG A 202 16.12 -6.24 15.74
CA ARG A 202 15.54 -7.38 16.46
C ARG A 202 16.59 -8.42 16.86
N LEU A 203 17.56 -8.71 15.99
CA LEU A 203 18.64 -9.64 16.27
C LEU A 203 19.63 -9.08 17.31
N ILE A 204 20.10 -7.85 17.13
CA ILE A 204 21.17 -7.28 17.95
C ILE A 204 20.64 -6.72 19.27
N ARG A 205 19.63 -5.84 19.21
CA ARG A 205 19.13 -5.15 20.42
C ARG A 205 18.13 -5.99 21.18
N THR A 206 17.19 -6.63 20.49
CA THR A 206 16.10 -7.36 21.18
C THR A 206 16.54 -8.74 21.64
N TRP A 207 17.29 -9.49 20.82
CA TRP A 207 17.74 -10.84 21.16
C TRP A 207 19.06 -10.87 21.94
N LEU A 208 20.13 -10.26 21.42
CA LEU A 208 21.44 -10.21 22.08
C LEU A 208 21.51 -9.17 23.22
N GLY A 209 20.65 -8.14 23.20
CA GLY A 209 20.64 -7.09 24.21
C GLY A 209 21.90 -6.23 24.18
N LEU A 210 22.46 -6.03 22.99
CA LEU A 210 23.60 -5.18 22.67
C LEU A 210 23.15 -3.87 22.01
#